data_AF-A0A6L9GAJ5-F1
#
_entry.id   AF-A0A6L9GAJ5-F1
#
_cell.length_a   1.000
_cell.length_b   1.000
_cell.length_c   1.000
_cell.angle_alpha   90.00
_cell.angle_beta   90.00
_cell.angle_gamma   90.00
#
_symmetry.space_group_name_H-M   'P 1'
#
loop_
_entity.id
_entity.type
_entity.pdbx_description
1 polymer ?
#
loop_
_entity_poly.entity_id
_entity_poly.type
_entity_poly.pdbx_seq_one_letter_code
_entity_poly.pdbx_strand_id
1 'polypeptide(L)'
;KDGHIMQVADPVTLYERPANAFVAGFIGMPEMNLAPAVLTFDGVPKITLAGQTISIADGLAERLTMRDGPVTFGIRPQHIEPVPLGTPDALVGKVHNLEF
;
A
#
# COMPACT_ATOMS: atom_id res chain seq x y z
N LYS A 1 -19.60 -5.93 -5.29
CA LYS A 1 -19.08 -5.93 -6.68
C LYS A 1 -19.86 -6.99 -7.46
N ASP A 2 -20.45 -6.65 -8.60
CA ASP A 2 -21.19 -7.59 -9.46
C ASP A 2 -22.25 -8.43 -8.72
N GLY A 3 -23.00 -7.80 -7.81
CA GLY A 3 -24.03 -8.47 -7.01
C GLY A 3 -23.52 -9.27 -5.80
N HIS A 4 -22.21 -9.38 -5.60
CA HIS A 4 -21.62 -10.07 -4.45
C HIS A 4 -21.21 -9.12 -3.32
N ILE A 5 -21.48 -9.56 -2.08
CA ILE A 5 -20.97 -8.93 -0.86
C ILE A 5 -19.46 -9.11 -0.80
N MET A 6 -18.72 -8.00 -0.67
CA MET A 6 -17.26 -8.01 -0.67
C MET A 6 -16.67 -8.09 0.75
N GLN A 7 -17.32 -7.42 1.71
CA GLN A 7 -16.96 -7.45 3.13
C GLN A 7 -18.14 -6.88 3.93
N VAL A 8 -18.38 -7.41 5.13
CA VAL A 8 -19.32 -6.86 6.11
C VAL A 8 -18.56 -6.68 7.42
N ALA A 9 -18.42 -5.44 7.87
CA ALA A 9 -17.79 -5.08 9.14
C ALA A 9 -18.24 -3.67 9.54
N ASP A 10 -17.83 -3.20 10.72
CA ASP A 10 -18.01 -1.81 11.13
C ASP A 10 -17.16 -0.85 10.26
N PRO A 11 -17.47 0.46 10.24
CA PRO A 11 -16.79 1.43 9.39
C PRO A 11 -15.26 1.50 9.60
N VAL A 12 -14.79 1.34 10.84
CA VAL A 12 -13.35 1.41 11.15
C VAL A 12 -12.65 0.19 10.58
N THR A 13 -13.22 -1.00 10.78
CA THR A 13 -12.66 -2.24 10.22
C THR A 13 -12.67 -2.22 8.68
N LEU A 14 -13.73 -1.74 8.04
CA LEU A 14 -13.78 -1.60 6.59
C LEU A 14 -12.68 -0.66 6.06
N TYR A 15 -12.35 0.38 6.81
CA TYR A 15 -11.32 1.35 6.45
C TYR A 15 -9.89 0.86 6.72
N GLU A 16 -9.64 0.30 7.90
CA GLU A 16 -8.29 -0.09 8.36
C GLU A 16 -7.87 -1.48 7.87
N ARG A 17 -8.83 -2.40 7.68
CA ARG A 17 -8.58 -3.81 7.34
C ARG A 17 -9.46 -4.25 6.17
N PRO A 18 -9.30 -3.63 4.98
CA PRO A 18 -10.06 -4.05 3.81
C PRO A 18 -9.68 -5.48 3.41
N ALA A 19 -10.69 -6.31 3.12
CA ALA A 19 -10.52 -7.71 2.79
C ALA A 19 -9.94 -7.93 1.38
N ASN A 20 -10.02 -6.92 0.50
CA ASN A 20 -9.49 -6.96 -0.85
C ASN A 20 -9.29 -5.55 -1.42
N ALA A 21 -8.60 -5.48 -2.57
CA ALA A 21 -8.29 -4.23 -3.26
C ALA A 21 -9.54 -3.41 -3.64
N PHE A 22 -10.67 -4.06 -3.93
CA PHE A 22 -11.92 -3.34 -4.22
C PHE A 22 -12.43 -2.59 -2.99
N VAL A 23 -12.48 -3.24 -1.82
CA VAL A 23 -12.90 -2.57 -0.57
C VAL A 23 -11.89 -1.48 -0.19
N ALA A 24 -10.59 -1.74 -0.37
CA ALA A 24 -9.53 -0.77 -0.08
C ALA A 24 -9.65 0.51 -0.92
N GLY A 25 -9.94 0.37 -2.21
CA GLY A 25 -10.17 1.50 -3.11
C GLY A 25 -11.50 2.20 -2.87
N PHE A 26 -12.55 1.47 -2.53
CA PHE A 26 -13.89 2.04 -2.42
C PHE A 26 -14.19 2.73 -1.07
N ILE A 27 -13.57 2.27 0.02
CA ILE A 27 -13.82 2.79 1.37
C ILE A 27 -12.74 3.81 1.76
N GLY A 28 -13.16 5.05 2.01
CA GLY A 28 -12.31 6.18 2.41
C GLY A 28 -12.26 7.28 1.35
N MET A 29 -12.16 8.54 1.78
CA MET A 29 -11.94 9.68 0.88
C MET A 29 -10.78 10.54 1.41
N PRO A 30 -9.71 10.76 0.62
CA PRO A 30 -9.46 10.15 -0.68
C PRO A 30 -9.24 8.62 -0.60
N GLU A 31 -9.42 7.94 -1.73
CA GLU A 31 -9.31 6.48 -1.83
C GLU A 31 -7.89 5.97 -1.51
N MET A 32 -7.73 4.66 -1.25
CA MET A 32 -6.39 4.08 -1.09
C MET A 32 -5.62 4.16 -2.42
N ASN A 33 -4.35 4.57 -2.36
CA ASN A 33 -3.45 4.43 -3.49
C ASN A 33 -3.12 2.95 -3.66
N LEU A 34 -3.45 2.38 -4.82
CA LEU A 34 -3.18 0.98 -5.16
C LEU A 34 -2.26 0.91 -6.39
N ALA A 35 -1.18 0.14 -6.30
CA ALA A 35 -0.22 -0.02 -7.39
C ALA A 35 0.26 -1.48 -7.53
N PRO A 36 0.49 -1.97 -8.75
CA PRO A 36 1.22 -3.22 -8.96
C PRO A 36 2.64 -3.12 -8.39
N ALA A 37 3.08 -4.17 -7.72
CA ALA A 37 4.40 -4.27 -7.15
C ALA A 37 4.92 -5.71 -7.17
N VAL A 38 6.21 -5.87 -6.86
CA VAL A 38 6.85 -7.16 -6.70
C VAL A 38 7.44 -7.24 -5.30
N LEU A 39 7.06 -8.28 -4.56
CA LEU A 39 7.71 -8.65 -3.31
C LEU A 39 8.92 -9.53 -3.61
N THR A 40 10.05 -9.22 -2.99
CA THR A 40 11.25 -10.06 -3.00
C THR A 40 11.78 -10.22 -1.58
N PHE A 41 12.59 -11.26 -1.36
CA PHE A 41 13.25 -11.50 -0.09
C PHE A 41 14.77 -11.65 -0.30
N ASP A 42 15.52 -10.76 0.32
CA ASP A 42 16.99 -10.75 0.30
C ASP A 42 17.50 -10.28 1.67
N GLY A 43 17.50 -11.20 2.63
CA GLY A 43 17.72 -10.93 4.06
C GLY A 43 16.51 -10.29 4.74
N VAL A 44 15.92 -9.27 4.12
CA VAL A 44 14.69 -8.60 4.53
C VAL A 44 13.68 -8.57 3.37
N PRO A 45 12.36 -8.51 3.64
CA PRO A 45 11.37 -8.35 2.58
C PRO A 45 11.45 -6.96 1.96
N LYS A 46 11.40 -6.89 0.63
CA LYS A 46 11.49 -5.65 -0.16
C LYS A 46 10.32 -5.58 -1.13
N ILE A 47 9.78 -4.38 -1.33
CA ILE A 47 8.75 -4.10 -2.31
C ILE A 47 9.35 -3.24 -3.41
N THR A 48 9.18 -3.68 -4.66
CA THR A 48 9.53 -2.89 -5.84
C THR A 48 8.28 -2.45 -6.58
N LEU A 49 8.10 -1.14 -6.76
CA LEU A 49 7.02 -0.52 -7.53
C LEU A 49 7.56 0.67 -8.32
N ALA A 50 7.05 0.88 -9.54
CA ALA A 50 7.48 1.97 -10.41
C ALA A 50 9.01 2.11 -10.57
N GLY A 51 9.74 0.99 -10.56
CA GLY A 51 11.22 0.96 -10.66
C GLY A 51 11.97 1.36 -9.38
N GLN A 52 11.26 1.54 -8.27
CA GLN A 52 11.81 1.94 -6.97
C GLN A 52 11.62 0.83 -5.95
N THR A 53 12.58 0.65 -5.06
CA THR A 53 12.57 -0.43 -4.06
C THR A 53 12.66 0.14 -2.65
N ILE A 54 11.77 -0.33 -1.78
CA ILE A 54 11.75 -0.01 -0.34
C ILE A 54 11.74 -1.30 0.48
N SER A 55 12.32 -1.24 1.68
CA SER A 55 12.26 -2.33 2.64
C SER A 55 10.93 -2.33 3.41
N ILE A 56 10.40 -3.52 3.71
CA ILE A 56 9.25 -3.66 4.61
C ILE A 56 9.77 -3.67 6.05
N ALA A 57 9.21 -2.82 6.91
CA ALA A 57 9.54 -2.79 8.34
C ALA A 57 9.23 -4.14 9.03
N ASP A 58 10.05 -4.50 10.02
CA ASP A 58 10.01 -5.82 10.67
C ASP A 58 8.62 -6.24 11.18
N GLY A 59 7.86 -5.31 11.79
CA GLY A 59 6.51 -5.60 12.29
C GLY A 59 5.45 -5.88 11.22
N LEU A 60 5.72 -5.52 9.95
CA LEU A 60 4.84 -5.84 8.82
C LEU A 60 5.29 -7.12 8.10
N ALA A 61 6.58 -7.47 8.18
CA ALA A 61 7.13 -8.68 7.58
C ALA A 61 6.44 -9.95 8.10
N GLU A 62 6.13 -10.00 9.40
CA GLU A 62 5.43 -11.14 10.03
C GLU A 62 4.00 -11.35 9.50
N ARG A 63 3.40 -10.32 8.88
CA ARG A 63 2.05 -10.38 8.31
C ARG A 63 2.04 -10.89 6.87
N LEU A 64 3.20 -11.06 6.25
CA LEU A 64 3.32 -11.55 4.88
C LEU A 64 3.06 -13.06 4.84
N THR A 65 2.14 -13.48 3.98
CA THR A 65 1.81 -14.89 3.76
C THR A 65 2.60 -15.53 2.62
N MET A 66 3.39 -14.73 1.90
CA MET A 66 4.20 -15.14 0.75
C MET A 66 5.61 -14.52 0.88
N ARG A 67 6.61 -15.19 0.28
CA ARG A 67 8.00 -14.74 0.33
C ARG A 67 8.42 -13.86 -0.84
N ASP A 68 7.91 -14.16 -2.03
CA ASP A 68 8.22 -13.43 -3.25
C ASP A 68 7.07 -13.54 -4.25
N GLY A 69 7.07 -12.65 -5.24
CA GLY A 69 6.13 -12.67 -6.36
C GLY A 69 5.35 -11.37 -6.55
N PRO A 70 4.43 -11.35 -7.53
CA PRO A 70 3.61 -10.18 -7.82
C PRO A 70 2.60 -9.93 -6.68
N VAL A 71 2.48 -8.67 -6.28
CA VAL A 71 1.55 -8.23 -5.23
C VAL A 71 0.91 -6.89 -5.61
N THR A 72 -0.19 -6.54 -4.94
CA THR A 72 -0.74 -5.18 -4.98
C THR A 72 -0.26 -4.42 -3.76
N PHE A 73 0.50 -3.34 -3.96
CA PHE A 73 0.86 -2.40 -2.90
C PHE A 73 -0.29 -1.44 -2.66
N GLY A 74 -0.64 -1.22 -1.39
CA GLY A 74 -1.70 -0.31 -0.98
C GLY A 74 -1.25 0.63 0.14
N ILE A 75 -1.45 1.94 -0.03
CA ILE A 75 -1.17 2.94 1.00
C ILE A 75 -2.23 4.04 1.00
N ARG A 76 -2.68 4.43 2.19
CA ARG A 76 -3.62 5.55 2.33
C ARG A 76 -2.91 6.89 2.11
N PRO A 77 -3.53 7.88 1.46
CA PRO A 77 -2.92 9.19 1.23
C PRO A 77 -2.38 9.86 2.50
N GLN A 78 -3.11 9.80 3.62
CA GLN A 78 -2.68 10.39 4.88
C GLN A 78 -1.52 9.66 5.58
N HIS A 79 -1.07 8.52 5.05
CA HIS A 79 0.12 7.80 5.53
C HIS A 79 1.36 8.12 4.67
N ILE A 80 1.25 9.09 3.76
CA ILE A 80 2.37 9.57 2.94
C ILE A 80 2.79 10.93 3.50
N GLU A 81 4.08 11.09 3.75
CA GLU A 81 4.66 12.36 4.13
C GLU A 81 5.88 12.70 3.25
N PRO A 82 6.10 13.98 2.93
CA PRO A 82 7.29 14.40 2.23
C PRO A 82 8.51 14.30 3.15
N VAL A 83 9.58 13.69 2.66
CA VAL A 83 10.87 13.57 3.36
C VAL A 83 12.00 14.18 2.52
N PRO A 84 13.14 14.57 3.12
CA PRO A 84 14.30 15.02 2.37
C PRO A 84 14.75 14.01 1.31
N LEU A 85 15.27 14.50 0.19
CA LEU A 85 15.85 13.64 -0.84
C LEU A 85 17.04 12.84 -0.28
N GLY A 86 17.11 11.55 -0.62
CA GLY A 86 18.13 10.64 -0.12
C GLY A 86 17.80 9.98 1.23
N THR A 87 16.63 10.28 1.82
CA THR A 87 16.10 9.51 2.95
C THR A 87 16.02 8.01 2.56
N PRO A 88 16.62 7.09 3.35
CA PRO A 88 16.51 5.66 3.10
C PRO A 88 15.05 5.18 3.12
N ASP A 89 14.76 4.13 2.34
CA ASP A 89 13.43 3.51 2.26
C ASP A 89 12.27 4.46 1.90
N ALA A 90 12.58 5.54 1.18
CA ALA A 90 11.60 6.48 0.64
C ALA A 90 11.39 6.30 -0.88
N LEU A 91 10.20 6.65 -1.36
CA LEU A 91 9.89 6.71 -2.79
C LEU A 91 10.06 8.15 -3.29
N VAL A 92 10.68 8.31 -4.44
CA VAL A 92 10.77 9.58 -5.16
C VAL A 92 9.55 9.71 -6.07
N GLY A 93 8.92 10.87 -6.02
CA GLY A 93 7.79 11.23 -6.86
C GLY A 93 7.88 12.67 -7.34
N LYS A 94 7.04 13.01 -8.31
CA LYS A 94 6.86 14.39 -8.79
C LYS A 94 5.50 14.90 -8.34
N VAL A 95 5.48 16.09 -7.73
CA VAL A 95 4.23 16.79 -7.45
C VAL A 95 3.69 17.35 -8.77
N HIS A 96 2.49 16.94 -9.15
CA HIS A 96 1.82 17.38 -10.39
C HIS A 96 0.70 18.40 -10.13
N ASN A 97 -0.02 18.26 -9.03
CA ASN A 97 -1.08 19.18 -8.64
C ASN A 97 -1.00 19.42 -7.12
N LEU A 98 -1.45 20.60 -6.69
CA LEU A 98 -1.57 20.97 -5.28
C LEU A 98 -2.90 21.71 -5.11
N GLU A 99 -3.78 21.17 -4.27
CA GLU A 99 -5.10 21.71 -4.00
C GLU A 99 -5.13 22.26 -2.57
N PHE A 100 -5.82 23.39 -2.37
CA PHE A 100 -5.95 24.11 -1.10
C PHE A 100 -7.41 24.32 -0.75
#